data_AF-A0AAV5Z385-F1
#
_entry.id   AF-A0AAV5Z385-F1
#
_cell.length_a   1.000
_cell.length_b   1.000
_cell.length_c   1.000
_cell.angle_alpha   90.00
_cell.angle_beta   90.00
_cell.angle_gamma   90.00
#
_symmetry.space_group_name_H-M   'P 1'
#
loop_
_entity.id
_entity.type
_entity.pdbx_description
1 polymer ?
#
loop_
_entity_poly.entity_id
_entity_poly.type
_entity_poly.pdbx_seq_one_letter_code
_entity_poly.pdbx_strand_id
1 'polypeptide(L)'
;MPARSGAEYVESLRKQPPRVYLGGRRITDVTTEPVFQEPIRAIAEQYDMQADPAYRDVMTYPSPTTGQPVSTSFLIPYSREDLVKKRKHFKLRADHNFGFMGR
;
A
#
# COMPACT_ATOMS: atom_id res chain seq x y z
N MET A 1 -3.22 -7.17 -9.33
CA MET A 1 -4.17 -6.06 -9.07
C MET A 1 -3.48 -4.77 -9.44
N PRO A 2 -4.11 -3.89 -10.23
CA PRO A 2 -3.51 -2.60 -10.57
C PRO A 2 -3.21 -1.78 -9.32
N ALA A 3 -2.25 -0.87 -9.44
CA ALA A 3 -1.99 0.15 -8.43
C ALA A 3 -3.29 0.89 -8.11
N ARG A 4 -3.44 1.24 -6.83
CA ARG A 4 -4.63 1.92 -6.29
C ARG A 4 -4.17 3.18 -5.59
N SER A 5 -5.04 4.17 -5.51
CA SER A 5 -4.92 5.33 -4.64
C SER A 5 -5.24 4.97 -3.18
N GLY A 6 -4.82 5.83 -2.25
CA GLY A 6 -5.17 5.74 -0.84
C GLY A 6 -6.68 5.84 -0.61
N ALA A 7 -7.36 6.69 -1.38
CA ALA A 7 -8.81 6.81 -1.35
C ALA A 7 -9.52 5.49 -1.73
N GLU A 8 -9.06 4.82 -2.79
CA GLU A 8 -9.60 3.52 -3.19
C GLU A 8 -9.32 2.43 -2.14
N TYR A 9 -8.17 2.49 -1.46
CA TYR A 9 -7.87 1.59 -0.35
C TYR A 9 -8.86 1.79 0.82
N VAL A 10 -9.05 3.03 1.28
CA VAL A 10 -9.99 3.34 2.37
C VAL A 10 -11.42 2.95 2.00
N GLU A 11 -11.83 3.24 0.76
CA GLU A 11 -13.16 2.86 0.27
C GLU A 11 -13.33 1.33 0.22
N SER A 12 -12.27 0.59 -0.11
CA SER A 12 -12.31 -0.88 -0.08
C SER A 12 -12.57 -1.45 1.32
N LEU A 13 -12.04 -0.79 2.37
CA LEU A 13 -12.31 -1.16 3.76
C LEU A 13 -13.76 -0.91 4.16
N ARG A 14 -14.40 0.13 3.61
CA ARG A 14 -15.82 0.44 3.85
C ARG A 14 -16.75 -0.52 3.11
N LYS A 15 -16.42 -0.84 1.85
CA LYS A 15 -17.21 -1.76 1.02
C LYS A 15 -17.18 -3.19 1.54
N GLN A 16 -16.05 -3.60 2.10
CA GLN A 16 -15.88 -4.94 2.66
C GLN A 16 -15.34 -4.86 4.09
N PRO A 17 -16.18 -4.49 5.06
CA PRO A 17 -15.73 -4.23 6.42
C PRO A 17 -15.25 -5.52 7.09
N PRO A 18 -14.03 -5.53 7.65
CA PRO A 18 -13.54 -6.69 8.38
C PRO A 18 -14.33 -6.89 9.68
N ARG A 19 -14.43 -8.15 10.14
CA ARG A 19 -15.02 -8.46 11.45
C ARG A 19 -13.98 -8.21 12.55
N VAL A 20 -13.97 -7.01 13.10
CA VAL A 20 -13.03 -6.59 14.15
C VAL A 20 -13.74 -6.42 15.48
N TYR A 21 -13.13 -6.94 16.54
CA TYR A 21 -13.56 -6.77 17.92
C TYR A 21 -12.41 -6.15 18.71
N LEU A 22 -12.71 -5.11 19.49
CA LEU A 22 -11.72 -4.39 20.31
C LEU A 22 -12.41 -3.92 21.59
N GLY A 23 -11.75 -4.12 22.74
CA GLY A 23 -12.29 -3.69 24.03
C GLY A 23 -13.67 -4.30 24.35
N GLY A 24 -13.93 -5.54 23.93
CA GLY A 24 -15.18 -6.25 24.19
C GLY A 24 -16.36 -5.85 23.30
N ARG A 25 -16.20 -4.88 22.38
CA ARG A 25 -17.23 -4.50 21.41
C ARG A 25 -16.82 -4.84 19.98
N ARG A 26 -17.84 -5.04 19.13
CA ARG A 26 -17.64 -5.12 17.68
C ARG A 26 -17.46 -3.71 17.12
N ILE A 27 -16.47 -3.55 16.25
CA ILE A 27 -16.28 -2.33 15.46
C ILE A 27 -17.04 -2.51 14.14
N THR A 28 -17.93 -1.58 13.82
CA THR A 28 -18.76 -1.62 12.61
C THR A 28 -18.07 -0.98 11.41
N ASP A 29 -17.21 0.02 11.66
CA ASP A 29 -16.41 0.70 10.64
C ASP A 29 -15.02 1.00 11.20
N VAL A 30 -14.00 0.35 10.64
CA VAL A 30 -12.61 0.53 11.04
C VAL A 30 -12.03 1.85 10.53
N THR A 31 -12.62 2.45 9.48
CA THR A 31 -12.11 3.70 8.88
C THR A 31 -12.40 4.93 9.70
N THR A 32 -13.35 4.84 10.64
CA THR A 32 -13.74 5.92 11.54
C THR A 32 -13.31 5.70 12.99
N GLU A 33 -12.89 4.48 13.36
CA GLU A 33 -12.42 4.15 14.70
C GLU A 33 -11.07 4.84 15.02
N PRO A 34 -10.98 5.68 16.09
CA PRO A 34 -9.79 6.47 16.40
C PRO A 34 -8.48 5.67 16.47
N VAL A 35 -8.50 4.44 17.01
CA VAL A 35 -7.29 3.62 17.13
C VAL A 35 -6.71 3.17 15.77
N PHE A 36 -7.53 3.16 14.71
CA PHE A 36 -7.14 2.72 13.38
C PHE A 36 -6.93 3.85 12.38
N GLN A 37 -7.32 5.09 12.71
CA GLN A 37 -7.24 6.22 11.79
C GLN A 37 -5.81 6.46 11.28
N GLU A 38 -4.83 6.61 12.17
CA GLU A 38 -3.44 6.87 11.76
C GLU A 38 -2.78 5.68 11.03
N PRO A 39 -2.93 4.41 11.47
CA PRO A 39 -2.46 3.28 10.69
C PRO A 39 -3.08 3.18 9.30
N ILE A 40 -4.40 3.40 9.17
CA ILE A 40 -5.09 3.37 7.88
C ILE A 40 -4.60 4.50 6.98
N ARG A 41 -4.44 5.71 7.52
CA ARG A 41 -3.89 6.86 6.80
C ARG A 41 -2.48 6.57 6.29
N ALA A 42 -1.60 6.05 7.14
CA ALA A 42 -0.23 5.75 6.75
C ALA A 42 -0.15 4.67 5.67
N ILE A 43 -1.05 3.67 5.68
CA ILE A 43 -1.17 2.69 4.57
C ILE A 43 -1.72 3.35 3.31
N ALA A 44 -2.73 4.23 3.44
CA ALA A 44 -3.30 4.96 2.31
C ALA A 44 -2.24 5.82 1.60
N GLU A 45 -1.38 6.52 2.34
CA GLU A 45 -0.29 7.32 1.79
C GLU A 45 0.69 6.45 0.96
N GLN A 46 0.93 5.20 1.36
CA GLN A 46 1.75 4.25 0.57
C GLN A 46 1.10 3.84 -0.76
N TYR A 47 -0.23 3.86 -0.83
CA TYR A 47 -0.97 3.68 -2.07
C TYR A 47 -0.90 4.94 -2.94
N ASP A 48 -1.04 6.13 -2.35
CA ASP A 48 -0.90 7.40 -3.07
C ASP A 48 0.49 7.56 -3.69
N MET A 49 1.54 7.11 -3.01
CA MET A 49 2.90 7.06 -3.58
C MET A 49 3.00 6.21 -4.86
N GLN A 50 2.11 5.22 -5.08
CA GLN A 50 2.11 4.46 -6.34
C GLN A 50 1.49 5.25 -7.50
N ALA A 51 0.60 6.21 -7.20
CA ALA A 51 -0.05 7.08 -8.17
C ALA A 51 0.74 8.38 -8.43
N ASP A 52 1.56 8.81 -7.46
CA ASP A 52 2.39 10.00 -7.57
C ASP A 52 3.47 9.85 -8.67
N PRO A 53 3.49 10.74 -9.69
CA PRO A 53 4.50 10.74 -10.75
C PRO A 53 5.95 10.74 -10.24
N ALA A 54 6.23 11.37 -9.09
CA ALA A 54 7.58 11.46 -8.52
C ALA A 54 8.11 10.09 -8.07
N TYR A 55 7.23 9.17 -7.68
CA TYR A 55 7.61 7.86 -7.13
C TYR A 55 7.19 6.69 -8.04
N ARG A 56 6.31 6.92 -9.01
CA ARG A 56 5.68 5.90 -9.85
C ARG A 56 6.67 4.90 -10.45
N ASP A 57 7.82 5.36 -10.96
CA ASP A 57 8.81 4.51 -11.61
C ASP A 57 9.48 3.52 -10.65
N VAL A 58 9.64 3.90 -9.38
CA VAL A 58 10.19 3.04 -8.33
C VAL A 58 9.08 2.20 -7.71
N MET A 59 7.91 2.79 -7.49
CA MET A 59 6.79 2.18 -6.80
C MET A 59 6.03 1.17 -7.64
N THR A 60 6.07 1.27 -8.96
CA THR A 60 5.32 0.40 -9.87
C THR A 60 6.14 -0.14 -11.04
N TYR A 61 5.63 -1.18 -11.67
CA TYR A 61 6.10 -1.70 -12.95
C TYR A 61 4.89 -2.14 -13.80
N PRO A 62 5.01 -2.20 -15.14
CA PRO A 62 3.91 -2.68 -15.97
C PRO A 62 3.66 -4.17 -15.73
N SER A 63 2.41 -4.54 -15.49
CA SER A 63 2.00 -5.93 -15.37
C SER A 63 2.32 -6.71 -16.65
N PRO A 64 2.99 -7.89 -16.56
CA PRO A 64 3.28 -8.71 -17.74
C PRO A 64 2.03 -9.20 -18.48
N THR A 65 0.89 -9.29 -17.79
CA THR A 65 -0.37 -9.82 -18.36
C THR A 65 -1.33 -8.74 -18.82
N THR A 66 -1.28 -7.54 -18.24
CA THR A 66 -2.28 -6.48 -18.50
C THR A 66 -1.68 -5.13 -18.90
N GLY A 67 -0.37 -4.94 -18.80
CA GLY A 67 0.30 -3.65 -19.03
C GLY A 67 0.03 -2.58 -17.96
N GLN A 68 -0.99 -2.77 -17.12
CA GLN A 68 -1.36 -1.83 -16.06
C GLN A 68 -0.26 -1.74 -15.00
N PRO A 69 -0.03 -0.56 -14.40
CA PRO A 69 0.95 -0.41 -13.33
C PRO A 69 0.54 -1.27 -12.12
N VAL A 70 1.50 -2.04 -11.60
CA VAL A 70 1.36 -2.87 -10.40
C VAL A 70 2.52 -2.58 -9.45
N SER A 71 2.29 -2.71 -8.15
CA SER A 71 3.33 -2.42 -7.15
C SER A 71 4.60 -3.25 -7.37
N THR A 72 5.76 -2.59 -7.31
CA THR A 72 7.09 -3.23 -7.37
C THR A 72 7.29 -4.29 -6.28
N SER A 73 6.51 -4.28 -5.19
CA SER A 73 6.52 -5.36 -4.19
C SER A 73 6.24 -6.74 -4.81
N PHE A 74 5.40 -6.80 -5.85
CA PHE A 74 5.05 -8.03 -6.56
C PHE A 74 5.99 -8.38 -7.73
N LEU A 75 6.98 -7.53 -8.02
CA LEU A 75 7.98 -7.79 -9.06
C LEU A 75 8.74 -9.08 -8.75
N ILE A 76 8.70 -10.04 -9.66
CA ILE A 76 9.55 -11.23 -9.62
C ILE A 76 10.86 -10.86 -10.31
N PRO A 77 12.00 -10.84 -9.59
CA PRO A 77 13.26 -10.39 -10.15
C PRO A 77 13.89 -11.48 -11.03
N TYR A 78 14.26 -11.12 -12.26
CA TYR A 78 15.05 -11.97 -13.16
C TYR A 78 16.42 -11.38 -13.49
N SER A 79 16.69 -10.17 -12.99
CA SER A 79 17.93 -9.43 -13.19
C SER A 79 18.41 -8.74 -11.91
N ARG A 80 19.66 -8.27 -11.92
CA ARG A 80 20.21 -7.44 -10.84
C ARG A 80 19.46 -6.11 -10.74
N GLU A 81 19.04 -5.57 -11.87
CA GLU A 81 18.31 -4.31 -11.97
C GLU A 81 16.95 -4.43 -11.28
N ASP A 82 16.27 -5.57 -11.43
CA ASP A 82 15.01 -5.84 -10.71
C ASP A 82 15.21 -5.89 -9.20
N LEU A 83 16.29 -6.54 -8.73
CA LEU A 83 16.63 -6.58 -7.31
C LEU A 83 16.92 -5.18 -6.77
N VAL A 84 17.67 -4.37 -7.52
CA VAL A 84 17.95 -2.97 -7.16
C VAL A 84 16.66 -2.15 -7.10
N LYS A 85 15.77 -2.31 -8.08
CA LYS A 85 14.46 -1.63 -8.10
C LYS A 85 13.61 -2.05 -6.91
N LYS A 86 13.54 -3.35 -6.62
CA LYS A 86 12.80 -3.88 -5.48
C LYS A 86 13.34 -3.38 -4.13
N ARG A 87 14.67 -3.31 -3.98
CA ARG A 87 15.31 -2.70 -2.80
C ARG A 87 14.95 -1.22 -2.66
N LYS A 88 15.03 -0.43 -3.74
CA LYS A 88 14.66 0.99 -3.73
C LYS A 88 13.20 1.19 -3.34
N HIS A 89 12.30 0.36 -3.86
CA HIS A 89 10.88 0.35 -3.48
C HIS A 89 10.69 0.15 -1.97
N PHE A 90 11.26 -0.91 -1.39
CA PHE A 90 11.11 -1.17 0.05
C PHE A 90 11.78 -0.11 0.92
N LYS A 91 12.94 0.42 0.51
CA LYS A 91 13.62 1.52 1.22
C LYS A 91 12.77 2.79 1.22
N LEU A 92 12.22 3.18 0.07
CA LEU A 92 11.35 4.36 -0.05
C LEU A 92 10.12 4.24 0.86
N ARG A 93 9.49 3.06 0.88
CA ARG A 93 8.35 2.78 1.77
C ARG A 93 8.72 2.88 3.24
N ALA A 94 9.84 2.26 3.63
CA ALA A 94 10.33 2.30 5.00
C ALA A 94 10.70 3.73 5.42
N ASP A 95 11.34 4.51 4.55
CA ASP A 95 11.73 5.89 4.85
C ASP A 95 10.51 6.78 5.10
N HIS A 96 9.44 6.59 4.32
CA HIS A 96 8.20 7.35 4.47
C HIS A 96 7.51 7.12 5.83
N ASN A 97 7.69 5.95 6.45
CA ASN A 97 7.11 5.63 7.75
C ASN A 97 8.15 5.45 8.87
N PHE A 98 9.38 5.92 8.63
CA PHE A 98 10.53 5.79 9.53
C PHE A 98 10.83 4.35 9.98
N GLY A 99 10.43 3.35 9.19
CA GLY A 99 10.66 1.93 9.45
C GLY A 99 9.69 1.30 10.46
N PHE A 100 8.67 2.02 10.93
CA PHE A 100 7.75 1.49 11.95
C PHE A 100 6.67 0.56 11.39
N MET A 101 6.26 0.73 10.12
CA MET A 101 5.26 -0.15 9.51
C MET A 101 5.94 -1.24 8.68
N GLY A 102 6.24 -2.36 9.33
CA GLY A 102 6.86 -3.53 8.71
C GLY A 102 5.90 -4.50 8.01
N ARG A 103 4.59 -4.22 8.02
CA ARG A 103 3.54 -5.05 7.43
C ARG A 103 2.63 -4.23 6.52
#